data_AF-A0A8J6M038-F1
#
_entry.id   AF-A0A8J6M038-F1
#
_cell.length_a   1.000
_cell.length_b   1.000
_cell.length_c   1.000
_cell.angle_alpha   90.00
_cell.angle_beta   90.00
_cell.angle_gamma   90.00
#
_symmetry.space_group_name_H-M   'P 1'
#
loop_
_entity.id
_entity.type
_entity.pdbx_description
1 polymer ?
#
loop_
_entity_poly.entity_id
_entity_poly.type
_entity_poly.pdbx_seq_one_letter_code
_entity_poly.pdbx_strand_id
1 'polypeptide(L)'
;MDQAEKPQDNVSHDLTHSQPTRATERIQLLDILRGFALFGILLMNIEFFNRSLSAISQFDLTLQGWDWAAGWLIKVLVEGKFYKLFSLLFGMGFAIMLLKAQLQNRPFVGRFTRRMLALFVFGLAHMILLWSGDILHDYAVGGLVLLGWVCLIKTPRFKRFDSNKFFLKAGLLVLCMPFLVATIGGMLFGMVQDNNGALANAEQDRTIKSEADKRFAGYYRQYVAEHLDELPEHLQNQIITADMTDTIAENQQAGEVVTSVKGSPHNSVFDSSEILTEEPLQSATDSTETQPASAENDQQQAFEDAVEERLKTKAQQQFNQNKDKLGLLQNEYWQVTRFRATSVIDWLLTTPVFVAFFGLPLFMLGYWLIATNKMTQPEQHTLFFKIMTYVGLFCGLMMSTAGVLLSAQPESDIHPVFMVVATTLDQAGQLLLSAGYLGAVTLLCMSVKWHKRLAWLAPMGQMALTNYMMHSLVLSWLFYGYGGALFMQVSRFEQVILAFGILAFQAVFSLWWLRVFHFGPLEWVWRCITYWQWQPFKRLSAG
;
A
#
# COMPACT_ATOMS: atom_id res chain seq x y z
N MET A 1 -48.05 -15.83 58.22
CA MET A 1 -48.64 -15.33 56.96
C MET A 1 -47.83 -14.13 56.56
N ASP A 2 -46.82 -14.37 55.73
CA ASP A 2 -45.96 -13.35 55.10
C ASP A 2 -46.79 -12.44 54.21
N GLN A 3 -46.63 -11.12 54.36
CA GLN A 3 -46.94 -10.16 53.31
C GLN A 3 -45.64 -9.48 52.92
N ALA A 4 -45.09 -9.92 51.78
CA ALA A 4 -43.96 -9.29 51.12
C ALA A 4 -44.44 -8.08 50.31
N GLU A 5 -43.95 -6.91 50.67
CA GLU A 5 -44.12 -5.64 49.98
C GLU A 5 -43.25 -5.63 48.71
N LYS A 6 -43.86 -5.48 47.53
CA LYS A 6 -43.14 -5.31 46.25
C LYS A 6 -42.79 -3.81 46.05
N PRO A 7 -41.55 -3.46 45.70
CA PRO A 7 -41.25 -2.11 45.24
C PRO A 7 -41.74 -1.90 43.80
N GLN A 8 -42.44 -0.79 43.56
CA GLN A 8 -42.84 -0.34 42.24
C GLN A 8 -41.65 0.29 41.51
N ASP A 9 -41.11 -0.41 40.50
CA ASP A 9 -40.19 0.17 39.52
C ASP A 9 -40.97 1.07 38.56
N ASN A 10 -40.91 2.39 38.80
CA ASN A 10 -41.34 3.40 37.83
C ASN A 10 -40.11 4.02 37.16
N VAL A 11 -39.54 3.32 36.19
CA VAL A 11 -38.62 3.90 35.21
C VAL A 11 -39.30 3.82 33.85
N SER A 12 -39.90 4.93 33.47
CA SER A 12 -40.42 5.16 32.12
C SER A 12 -39.27 5.06 31.11
N HIS A 13 -39.34 4.04 30.27
CA HIS A 13 -38.47 3.81 29.13
C HIS A 13 -38.70 4.90 28.06
N ASP A 14 -37.90 5.96 28.09
CA ASP A 14 -37.77 6.86 26.94
C ASP A 14 -36.82 6.22 25.89
N LEU A 15 -37.41 5.43 25.00
CA LEU A 15 -36.74 4.64 23.96
C LEU A 15 -36.81 5.33 22.59
N THR A 16 -36.17 6.50 22.39
CA THR A 16 -35.98 7.02 21.01
C THR A 16 -34.67 7.73 20.70
N HIS A 17 -33.79 8.01 21.67
CA HIS A 17 -32.50 8.65 21.37
C HIS A 17 -31.33 7.69 21.57
N SER A 18 -30.66 7.30 20.48
CA SER A 18 -29.32 6.72 20.56
C SER A 18 -28.35 7.79 21.05
N GLN A 19 -28.26 7.97 22.38
CA GLN A 19 -27.29 8.87 22.95
C GLN A 19 -25.87 8.42 22.55
N PRO A 20 -24.99 9.35 22.16
CA PRO A 20 -23.59 9.02 21.94
C PRO A 20 -23.02 8.45 23.24
N THR A 21 -22.39 7.28 23.17
CA THR A 21 -21.68 6.66 24.31
C THR A 21 -20.80 7.72 24.97
N ARG A 22 -21.00 7.98 26.27
CA ARG A 22 -20.19 8.94 27.03
C ARG A 22 -18.70 8.63 26.83
N ALA A 23 -17.85 9.66 26.81
CA ALA A 23 -16.42 9.52 26.52
C ALA A 23 -15.68 8.47 27.38
N THR A 24 -16.23 8.13 28.55
CA THR A 24 -15.77 7.07 29.47
C THR A 24 -16.09 5.62 29.04
N GLU A 25 -17.10 5.38 28.19
CA GLU A 25 -17.44 4.03 27.67
C GLU A 25 -16.70 3.69 26.36
N ARG A 26 -15.94 4.65 25.82
CA ARG A 26 -15.20 4.52 24.56
C ARG A 26 -13.76 4.15 24.88
N ILE A 27 -13.27 3.07 24.26
CA ILE A 27 -11.88 2.63 24.42
C ILE A 27 -10.97 3.66 23.74
N GLN A 28 -10.57 4.70 24.47
CA GLN A 28 -9.77 5.82 23.96
C GLN A 28 -8.46 5.33 23.32
N LEU A 29 -7.90 4.22 23.81
CA LEU A 29 -6.74 3.55 23.23
C LEU A 29 -6.93 3.25 21.72
N LEU A 30 -8.12 2.83 21.29
CA LEU A 30 -8.37 2.55 19.86
C LEU A 30 -8.40 3.81 19.02
N ASP A 31 -8.92 4.91 19.58
CA ASP A 31 -8.89 6.20 18.89
C ASP A 31 -7.43 6.74 18.83
N ILE A 32 -6.61 6.55 19.87
CA ILE A 32 -5.18 6.88 19.86
C ILE A 32 -4.44 6.05 18.79
N LEU A 33 -4.67 4.73 18.75
CA LEU A 33 -4.05 3.83 17.76
C LEU A 33 -4.44 4.20 16.33
N ARG A 34 -5.71 4.56 16.08
CA ARG A 34 -6.14 5.08 14.77
C ARG A 34 -5.49 6.41 14.43
N GLY A 35 -5.42 7.32 15.41
CA GLY A 35 -4.72 8.59 15.28
C GLY A 35 -3.26 8.39 14.89
N PHE A 36 -2.54 7.53 15.61
CA PHE A 36 -1.18 7.12 15.30
C PHE A 36 -1.07 6.49 13.91
N ALA A 37 -2.02 5.63 13.54
CA ALA A 37 -1.98 4.96 12.26
C ALA A 37 -2.07 5.94 11.06
N LEU A 38 -2.85 7.02 11.20
CA LEU A 38 -2.98 8.06 10.16
C LEU A 38 -1.66 8.75 9.81
N PHE A 39 -0.71 8.86 10.74
CA PHE A 39 0.61 9.47 10.47
C PHE A 39 1.35 8.68 9.41
N GLY A 40 1.49 7.37 9.62
CA GLY A 40 2.19 6.54 8.67
C GLY A 40 1.41 6.29 7.39
N ILE A 41 0.06 6.32 7.43
CA ILE A 41 -0.74 6.30 6.20
C ILE A 41 -0.45 7.55 5.35
N LEU A 42 -0.39 8.75 5.93
CA LEU A 42 -0.06 9.94 5.13
C LEU A 42 1.37 9.89 4.57
N LEU A 43 2.34 9.47 5.38
CA LEU A 43 3.74 9.35 4.95
C LEU A 43 3.90 8.36 3.79
N MET A 44 3.05 7.33 3.69
CA MET A 44 3.03 6.45 2.53
C MET A 44 2.19 7.02 1.38
N ASN A 45 1.05 7.65 1.66
CA ASN A 45 0.20 8.20 0.61
C ASN A 45 0.93 9.30 -0.16
N ILE A 46 1.68 10.18 0.48
CA ILE A 46 2.42 11.23 -0.24
C ILE A 46 3.40 10.65 -1.27
N GLU A 47 4.02 9.51 -0.97
CA GLU A 47 4.86 8.78 -1.92
C GLU A 47 4.06 8.28 -3.14
N PHE A 48 2.85 7.75 -2.91
CA PHE A 48 1.92 7.33 -3.98
C PHE A 48 1.38 8.50 -4.82
N PHE A 49 1.26 9.68 -4.24
CA PHE A 49 0.83 10.88 -4.96
C PHE A 49 1.98 11.56 -5.71
N ASN A 50 3.23 11.33 -5.33
CA ASN A 50 4.40 11.94 -5.97
C ASN A 50 5.08 11.04 -7.01
N ARG A 51 4.86 9.72 -6.99
CA ARG A 51 5.56 8.76 -7.87
C ARG A 51 4.57 7.91 -8.66
N SER A 52 5.04 7.35 -9.77
CA SER A 52 4.32 6.28 -10.46
C SER A 52 4.24 5.01 -9.60
N LEU A 53 3.24 4.17 -9.87
CA LEU A 53 3.08 2.90 -9.17
C LEU A 53 4.28 1.97 -9.38
N SER A 54 4.87 1.99 -10.57
CA SER A 54 6.03 1.15 -10.91
C SER A 54 7.31 1.56 -10.17
N ALA A 55 7.46 2.84 -9.82
CA ALA A 55 8.64 3.32 -9.12
C ALA A 55 8.62 2.98 -7.62
N ILE A 56 7.45 2.76 -7.00
CA ILE A 56 7.32 2.61 -5.53
C ILE A 56 7.90 1.29 -5.02
N SER A 57 7.86 0.23 -5.83
CA SER A 57 8.22 -1.13 -5.42
C SER A 57 9.68 -1.27 -4.96
N GLN A 58 10.60 -0.52 -5.58
CA GLN A 58 12.04 -0.58 -5.28
C GLN A 58 12.52 0.64 -4.49
N PHE A 59 13.55 0.42 -3.68
CA PHE A 59 14.25 1.50 -3.02
C PHE A 59 15.19 2.18 -4.04
N ASP A 60 15.13 3.51 -4.10
CA ASP A 60 15.93 4.29 -5.04
C ASP A 60 17.35 4.50 -4.48
N LEU A 61 18.32 3.82 -5.10
CA LEU A 61 19.72 3.86 -4.69
C LEU A 61 20.45 5.13 -5.14
N THR A 62 19.83 5.95 -6.00
CA THR A 62 20.42 7.20 -6.48
C THR A 62 20.27 8.35 -5.48
N LEU A 63 19.43 8.18 -4.46
CA LEU A 63 19.19 9.19 -3.43
C LEU A 63 20.47 9.51 -2.65
N GLN A 64 20.61 10.77 -2.22
CA GLN A 64 21.76 11.22 -1.43
C GLN A 64 21.32 12.09 -0.26
N GLY A 65 22.20 12.26 0.74
CA GLY A 65 21.99 13.17 1.86
C GLY A 65 20.67 12.95 2.61
N TRP A 66 19.89 14.03 2.78
CA TRP A 66 18.61 14.00 3.50
C TRP A 66 17.53 13.18 2.79
N ASP A 67 17.57 13.11 1.46
CA ASP A 67 16.60 12.33 0.70
C ASP A 67 16.81 10.82 0.88
N TRP A 68 18.07 10.37 0.94
CA TRP A 68 18.39 8.99 1.31
C TRP A 68 17.87 8.67 2.70
N ALA A 69 18.16 9.53 3.69
CA ALA A 69 17.73 9.31 5.07
C ALA A 69 16.21 9.24 5.19
N ALA A 70 15.48 10.16 4.52
CA ALA A 70 14.03 10.18 4.50
C ALA A 70 13.44 8.93 3.81
N GLY A 71 13.95 8.59 2.62
CA GLY A 71 13.53 7.39 1.90
C GLY A 71 13.76 6.12 2.72
N TRP A 72 14.93 5.99 3.35
CA TRP A 72 15.29 4.83 4.17
C TRP A 72 14.36 4.67 5.37
N LEU A 73 14.08 5.79 6.05
CA LEU A 73 13.15 5.82 7.18
C LEU A 73 11.75 5.38 6.77
N ILE A 74 11.25 5.90 5.64
CA ILE A 74 9.93 5.54 5.12
C ILE A 74 9.89 4.05 4.75
N LYS A 75 10.87 3.56 3.98
CA LYS A 75 10.91 2.16 3.53
C LYS A 75 10.91 1.19 4.72
N VAL A 76 11.80 1.41 5.68
CA VAL A 76 12.00 0.48 6.81
C VAL A 76 10.90 0.61 7.87
N LEU A 77 10.47 1.83 8.23
CA LEU A 77 9.56 2.04 9.37
C LEU A 77 8.10 2.31 8.99
N VAL A 78 7.82 2.74 7.76
CA VAL A 78 6.46 3.19 7.37
C VAL A 78 5.83 2.26 6.35
N GLU A 79 6.54 2.00 5.25
CA GLU A 79 6.00 1.32 4.08
C GLU A 79 5.43 -0.05 4.44
N GLY A 80 4.13 -0.20 4.24
CA GLY A 80 3.42 -1.45 4.46
C GLY A 80 3.08 -1.78 5.92
N LYS A 81 3.49 -0.98 6.91
CA LYS A 81 3.24 -1.26 8.34
C LYS A 81 1.90 -0.71 8.78
N PHE A 82 1.55 0.49 8.31
CA PHE A 82 0.42 1.26 8.82
C PHE A 82 -0.94 0.82 8.28
N TYR A 83 -1.02 0.38 7.02
CA TYR A 83 -2.27 -0.19 6.49
C TYR A 83 -2.60 -1.52 7.20
N LYS A 84 -1.59 -2.32 7.58
CA LYS A 84 -1.78 -3.56 8.34
C LYS A 84 -2.32 -3.26 9.75
N LEU A 85 -1.76 -2.24 10.41
CA LEU A 85 -2.26 -1.76 11.69
C LEU A 85 -3.72 -1.27 11.58
N PHE A 86 -4.03 -0.52 10.53
CA PHE A 86 -5.39 -0.04 10.27
C PHE A 86 -6.37 -1.19 10.00
N SER A 87 -5.94 -2.24 9.29
CA SER A 87 -6.75 -3.43 9.02
C SER A 87 -7.09 -4.16 10.32
N LEU A 88 -6.10 -4.31 11.19
CA LEU A 88 -6.29 -4.91 12.50
C LEU A 88 -7.25 -4.08 13.39
N LEU A 89 -7.14 -2.75 13.36
CA LEU A 89 -8.05 -1.82 14.06
C LEU A 89 -9.48 -1.84 13.49
N PHE A 90 -9.63 -2.12 12.20
CA PHE A 90 -10.92 -2.32 11.57
C PHE A 90 -11.59 -3.60 12.09
N GLY A 91 -10.85 -4.72 12.13
CA GLY A 91 -11.32 -5.99 12.73
C GLY A 91 -11.71 -5.86 14.20
N MET A 92 -10.94 -5.10 14.99
CA MET A 92 -11.31 -4.75 16.37
C MET A 92 -12.62 -3.94 16.44
N GLY A 93 -12.77 -2.96 15.53
CA GLY A 93 -13.98 -2.16 15.42
C GLY A 93 -15.21 -3.01 15.11
N PHE A 94 -15.08 -3.97 14.18
CA PHE A 94 -16.12 -4.95 13.88
C PHE A 94 -16.51 -5.75 15.13
N ALA A 95 -15.54 -6.32 15.84
CA ALA A 95 -15.79 -7.11 17.05
C ALA A 95 -16.51 -6.33 18.14
N ILE A 96 -16.09 -5.08 18.39
CA ILE A 96 -16.76 -4.22 19.38
C ILE A 96 -18.22 -3.98 19.01
N MET A 97 -18.51 -3.68 17.75
CA MET A 97 -19.88 -3.44 17.31
C MET A 97 -20.73 -4.71 17.41
N LEU A 98 -20.17 -5.87 17.03
CA LEU A 98 -20.85 -7.15 17.12
C LEU A 98 -21.16 -7.53 18.57
N LEU A 99 -20.17 -7.50 19.46
CA LEU A 99 -20.33 -7.83 20.88
C LEU A 99 -21.30 -6.87 21.57
N LYS A 100 -21.22 -5.55 21.30
CA LYS A 100 -22.18 -4.58 21.83
C LYS A 100 -23.60 -4.85 21.34
N ALA A 101 -23.78 -5.21 20.07
CA ALA A 101 -25.10 -5.54 19.53
C ALA A 101 -25.67 -6.82 20.16
N GLN A 102 -24.84 -7.83 20.41
CA GLN A 102 -25.23 -9.07 21.10
C GLN A 102 -25.65 -8.79 22.55
N LEU A 103 -24.86 -8.03 23.30
CA LEU A 103 -25.18 -7.66 24.69
C LEU A 103 -26.49 -6.86 24.80
N GLN A 104 -26.80 -6.06 23.79
CA GLN A 104 -28.03 -5.24 23.75
C GLN A 104 -29.20 -5.93 23.05
N ASN A 105 -29.07 -7.19 22.62
CA ASN A 105 -30.07 -7.91 21.81
C ASN A 105 -30.55 -7.12 20.58
N ARG A 106 -29.64 -6.40 19.92
CA ARG A 106 -29.95 -5.55 18.76
C ARG A 106 -29.59 -6.24 17.44
N PRO A 107 -30.35 -6.01 16.36
CA PRO A 107 -30.00 -6.54 15.04
C PRO A 107 -28.67 -5.94 14.56
N PHE A 108 -27.71 -6.81 14.26
CA PHE A 108 -26.36 -6.43 13.82
C PHE A 108 -26.20 -6.50 12.30
N VAL A 109 -26.60 -7.61 11.69
CA VAL A 109 -26.29 -7.95 10.28
C VAL A 109 -26.73 -6.82 9.34
N GLY A 110 -28.01 -6.47 9.30
CA GLY A 110 -28.50 -5.43 8.37
C GLY A 110 -27.84 -4.05 8.57
N ARG A 111 -27.58 -3.66 9.82
CA ARG A 111 -26.91 -2.37 10.11
C ARG A 111 -25.47 -2.37 9.66
N PHE A 112 -24.75 -3.46 9.92
CA PHE A 112 -23.35 -3.57 9.51
C PHE A 112 -23.22 -3.70 7.99
N THR A 113 -24.09 -4.46 7.32
CA THR A 113 -24.14 -4.52 5.85
C THR A 113 -24.34 -3.13 5.25
N ARG A 114 -25.32 -2.35 5.72
CA ARG A 114 -25.54 -0.98 5.24
C ARG A 114 -24.34 -0.07 5.46
N ARG A 115 -23.66 -0.22 6.61
CA ARG A 115 -22.42 0.51 6.91
C ARG A 115 -21.31 0.19 5.91
N MET A 116 -21.17 -1.09 5.51
CA MET A 116 -20.19 -1.51 4.51
C MET A 116 -20.57 -1.05 3.11
N LEU A 117 -21.84 -1.12 2.72
CA LEU A 117 -22.30 -0.60 1.42
C LEU A 117 -22.03 0.90 1.29
N ALA A 118 -22.32 1.68 2.34
CA ALA A 118 -21.99 3.10 2.38
C ALA A 118 -20.47 3.35 2.28
N LEU A 119 -19.67 2.53 2.98
CA LEU A 119 -18.21 2.62 2.94
C LEU A 119 -17.65 2.28 1.54
N PHE A 120 -18.23 1.28 0.87
CA PHE A 120 -17.88 0.90 -0.49
C PHE A 120 -18.19 2.02 -1.48
N VAL A 121 -19.36 2.66 -1.37
CA VAL A 121 -19.72 3.81 -2.20
C VAL A 121 -18.76 4.98 -1.96
N PHE A 122 -18.39 5.26 -0.70
CA PHE A 122 -17.36 6.26 -0.42
C PHE A 122 -16.02 5.91 -1.03
N GLY A 123 -15.58 4.64 -0.94
CA GLY A 123 -14.35 4.16 -1.57
C GLY A 123 -14.37 4.35 -3.09
N LEU A 124 -15.44 3.93 -3.76
CA LEU A 124 -15.60 4.14 -5.21
C LEU A 124 -15.58 5.61 -5.61
N ALA A 125 -16.33 6.46 -4.89
CA ALA A 125 -16.34 7.89 -5.13
C ALA A 125 -14.94 8.49 -4.92
N HIS A 126 -14.23 8.06 -3.89
CA HIS A 126 -12.85 8.47 -3.62
C HIS A 126 -11.88 8.04 -4.72
N MET A 127 -11.97 6.80 -5.22
CA MET A 127 -11.15 6.29 -6.32
C MET A 127 -11.29 7.11 -7.60
N ILE A 128 -12.53 7.45 -7.96
CA ILE A 128 -12.84 8.20 -9.17
C ILE A 128 -12.45 9.68 -9.00
N LEU A 129 -12.93 10.30 -7.92
CA LEU A 129 -12.90 11.76 -7.77
C LEU A 129 -11.58 12.29 -7.19
N LEU A 130 -10.82 11.50 -6.45
CA LEU A 130 -9.64 11.99 -5.73
C LEU A 130 -8.40 11.18 -6.03
N TRP A 131 -8.41 9.87 -5.76
CA TRP A 131 -7.21 9.04 -5.87
C TRP A 131 -7.52 7.54 -5.94
N SER A 132 -6.93 6.86 -6.93
CA SER A 132 -7.17 5.45 -7.24
C SER A 132 -6.71 4.45 -6.17
N GLY A 133 -5.72 4.78 -5.33
CA GLY A 133 -5.17 3.90 -4.28
C GLY A 133 -6.02 3.80 -3.00
N ASP A 134 -7.34 3.87 -3.12
CA ASP A 134 -8.27 3.81 -1.98
C ASP A 134 -8.25 2.46 -1.25
N ILE A 135 -8.28 2.48 0.09
CA ILE A 135 -8.40 1.26 0.90
C ILE A 135 -9.82 1.01 1.45
N LEU A 136 -10.73 1.99 1.33
CA LEU A 136 -12.08 1.89 1.90
C LEU A 136 -12.92 0.82 1.23
N HIS A 137 -12.83 0.71 -0.11
CA HIS A 137 -13.57 -0.29 -0.87
C HIS A 137 -13.14 -1.71 -0.48
N ASP A 138 -11.83 -1.96 -0.37
CA ASP A 138 -11.27 -3.23 0.12
C ASP A 138 -11.80 -3.56 1.52
N TYR A 139 -11.84 -2.57 2.41
CA TYR A 139 -12.31 -2.76 3.78
C TYR A 139 -13.81 -3.04 3.85
N ALA A 140 -14.59 -2.41 2.97
CA ALA A 140 -16.02 -2.69 2.86
C ALA A 140 -16.26 -4.14 2.42
N VAL A 141 -15.54 -4.61 1.39
CA VAL A 141 -15.61 -6.00 0.92
C VAL A 141 -15.14 -6.97 2.02
N GLY A 142 -13.97 -6.74 2.60
CA GLY A 142 -13.44 -7.57 3.69
C GLY A 142 -14.34 -7.59 4.93
N GLY A 143 -14.99 -6.48 5.26
CA GLY A 143 -15.98 -6.41 6.33
C GLY A 143 -17.22 -7.26 6.04
N LEU A 144 -17.72 -7.25 4.80
CA LEU A 144 -18.83 -8.11 4.38
C LEU A 144 -18.45 -9.59 4.37
N VAL A 145 -17.23 -9.92 3.92
CA VAL A 145 -16.72 -11.30 3.96
C VAL A 145 -16.61 -11.79 5.41
N LEU A 146 -16.07 -10.95 6.32
CA LEU A 146 -16.01 -11.27 7.75
C LEU A 146 -17.41 -11.43 8.37
N LEU A 147 -18.37 -10.57 8.00
CA LEU A 147 -19.76 -10.70 8.42
C LEU A 147 -20.36 -12.03 7.94
N GLY A 148 -20.18 -12.34 6.65
CA GLY A 148 -20.63 -13.60 6.05
C GLY A 148 -20.06 -14.80 6.79
N TRP A 149 -18.77 -14.76 7.12
CA TRP A 149 -18.11 -15.80 7.91
C TRP A 149 -18.74 -15.98 9.29
N VAL A 150 -18.98 -14.89 10.03
CA VAL A 150 -19.66 -14.94 11.34
C VAL A 150 -21.09 -15.48 11.23
N CYS A 151 -21.82 -15.12 10.18
CA CYS A 151 -23.15 -15.66 9.92
C CYS A 151 -23.13 -17.16 9.60
N LEU A 152 -22.16 -17.60 8.77
CA LEU A 152 -22.00 -19.01 8.40
C LEU A 152 -21.68 -19.87 9.61
N ILE A 153 -20.77 -19.44 10.49
CA ILE A 153 -20.41 -20.18 11.71
C ILE A 153 -21.60 -20.43 12.64
N LYS A 154 -22.59 -19.51 12.66
CA LYS A 154 -23.80 -19.69 13.47
C LYS A 154 -24.75 -20.77 12.95
N THR A 155 -24.57 -21.25 11.72
CA THR A 155 -25.36 -22.36 11.20
C THR A 155 -24.94 -23.69 11.86
N PRO A 156 -25.86 -24.65 12.06
CA PRO A 156 -25.56 -25.92 12.73
C PRO A 156 -24.36 -26.67 12.13
N ARG A 157 -24.18 -26.56 10.82
CA ARG A 157 -23.12 -27.22 10.04
C ARG A 157 -21.71 -26.73 10.40
N PHE A 158 -21.57 -25.47 10.80
CA PHE A 158 -20.27 -24.82 11.03
C PHE A 158 -20.03 -24.38 12.47
N LYS A 159 -20.96 -24.70 13.39
CA LYS A 159 -20.87 -24.34 14.81
C LYS A 159 -19.58 -24.79 15.50
N ARG A 160 -18.93 -25.86 15.03
CA ARG A 160 -17.62 -26.32 15.53
C ARG A 160 -16.50 -25.28 15.37
N PHE A 161 -16.66 -24.32 14.46
CA PHE A 161 -15.70 -23.25 14.21
C PHE A 161 -16.02 -21.96 14.99
N ASP A 162 -17.08 -21.94 15.80
CA ASP A 162 -17.47 -20.81 16.66
C ASP A 162 -16.57 -20.72 17.90
N SER A 163 -15.29 -20.45 17.67
CA SER A 163 -14.29 -20.31 18.73
C SER A 163 -13.36 -19.15 18.42
N ASN A 164 -13.03 -18.36 19.44
CA ASN A 164 -12.00 -17.33 19.33
C ASN A 164 -10.67 -17.89 18.80
N LYS A 165 -10.34 -19.15 19.12
CA LYS A 165 -9.13 -19.83 18.62
C LYS A 165 -9.16 -20.04 17.11
N PHE A 166 -10.34 -20.20 16.51
CA PHE A 166 -10.48 -20.35 15.06
C PHE A 166 -10.03 -19.07 14.35
N PHE A 167 -10.52 -17.90 14.77
CA PHE A 167 -10.15 -16.61 14.16
C PHE A 167 -8.64 -16.35 14.22
N LEU A 168 -8.01 -16.69 15.34
CA LEU A 168 -6.55 -16.63 15.48
C LEU A 168 -5.84 -17.57 14.49
N LYS A 169 -6.20 -18.86 14.49
CA LYS A 169 -5.53 -19.88 13.66
C LYS A 169 -5.71 -19.61 12.17
N ALA A 170 -6.93 -19.28 11.73
CA ALA A 170 -7.21 -18.98 10.34
C ALA A 170 -6.50 -17.70 9.87
N GLY A 171 -6.52 -16.64 10.69
CA GLY A 171 -5.78 -15.41 10.39
C GLY A 171 -4.27 -15.65 10.27
N LEU A 172 -3.67 -16.37 11.22
CA LEU A 172 -2.24 -16.71 11.16
C LEU A 172 -1.91 -17.64 9.99
N LEU A 173 -2.75 -18.64 9.69
CA LEU A 173 -2.52 -19.58 8.60
C LEU A 173 -2.44 -18.86 7.25
N VAL A 174 -3.35 -17.93 6.99
CA VAL A 174 -3.36 -17.16 5.74
C VAL A 174 -2.16 -16.21 5.68
N LEU A 175 -1.81 -15.53 6.79
CA LEU A 175 -0.62 -14.67 6.82
C LEU A 175 0.68 -15.46 6.64
N CYS A 176 0.73 -16.72 7.08
CA CYS A 176 1.89 -17.59 6.88
C CYS A 176 1.99 -18.18 5.46
N MET A 177 0.92 -18.09 4.65
CA MET A 177 0.85 -18.75 3.35
C MET A 177 1.88 -18.22 2.33
N PRO A 178 2.11 -16.90 2.18
CA PRO A 178 3.16 -16.38 1.29
C PRO A 178 4.55 -16.94 1.64
N PHE A 179 4.86 -17.08 2.93
CA PHE A 179 6.13 -17.64 3.39
C PHE A 179 6.27 -19.12 3.05
N LEU A 180 5.19 -19.88 3.17
CA LEU A 180 5.17 -21.29 2.78
C LEU A 180 5.36 -21.44 1.27
N VAL A 181 4.67 -20.61 0.48
CA VAL A 181 4.82 -20.60 -0.99
C VAL A 181 6.24 -20.23 -1.38
N ALA A 182 6.83 -19.19 -0.79
CA ALA A 182 8.22 -18.80 -1.04
C ALA A 182 9.21 -19.92 -0.68
N THR A 183 8.99 -20.61 0.45
CA THR A 183 9.83 -21.73 0.88
C THR A 183 9.74 -22.92 -0.08
N ILE A 184 8.52 -23.32 -0.47
CA ILE A 184 8.31 -24.41 -1.42
C ILE A 184 8.87 -24.03 -2.81
N GLY A 185 8.62 -22.81 -3.26
CA GLY A 185 9.13 -22.27 -4.51
C GLY A 185 10.66 -22.28 -4.55
N GLY A 186 11.32 -21.86 -3.48
CA GLY A 186 12.77 -21.92 -3.36
C GLY A 186 13.32 -23.35 -3.38
N MET A 187 12.66 -24.29 -2.70
CA MET A 187 13.03 -25.71 -2.74
C MET A 187 12.90 -26.30 -4.16
N LEU A 188 11.78 -26.02 -4.84
CA LEU A 188 11.54 -26.50 -6.20
C LEU A 188 12.52 -25.88 -7.20
N PHE A 189 12.80 -24.58 -7.07
CA PHE A 189 13.78 -23.89 -7.90
C PHE A 189 15.16 -24.55 -7.78
N GLY A 190 15.62 -24.82 -6.55
CA GLY A 190 16.90 -25.49 -6.31
C GLY A 190 16.95 -26.96 -6.76
N MET A 191 15.81 -27.61 -7.01
CA MET A 191 15.77 -28.97 -7.58
C MET A 191 15.94 -28.99 -9.10
N VAL A 192 15.60 -27.89 -9.77
CA VAL A 192 15.61 -27.78 -11.24
C VAL A 192 16.88 -27.07 -11.74
N GLN A 193 17.45 -26.17 -10.94
CA GLN A 193 18.61 -25.35 -11.31
C GLN A 193 19.95 -26.06 -11.01
N ASP A 194 20.85 -26.17 -11.99
CA ASP A 194 22.23 -26.61 -11.76
C ASP A 194 23.08 -25.45 -11.19
N ASN A 195 23.55 -25.60 -9.94
CA ASN A 195 24.28 -24.55 -9.23
C ASN A 195 25.68 -24.26 -9.80
N ASN A 196 26.28 -25.18 -10.56
CA ASN A 196 27.57 -24.91 -11.24
C ASN A 196 27.40 -23.91 -12.40
N GLY A 197 26.19 -23.83 -12.99
CA GLY A 197 25.83 -22.83 -13.98
C GLY A 197 25.43 -21.48 -13.37
N ALA A 198 25.02 -21.40 -12.10
CA ALA A 198 24.46 -20.18 -11.51
C ALA A 198 25.44 -18.99 -11.44
N LEU A 199 26.75 -19.24 -11.28
CA LEU A 199 27.77 -18.19 -11.34
C LEU A 199 28.10 -17.77 -12.78
N ALA A 200 28.12 -18.71 -13.73
CA ALA A 200 28.26 -18.41 -15.16
C ALA A 200 27.05 -17.61 -15.68
N ASN A 201 25.86 -17.94 -15.19
CA ASN A 201 24.61 -17.24 -15.49
C ASN A 201 24.62 -15.81 -14.95
N ALA A 202 25.25 -15.53 -13.80
CA ALA A 202 25.32 -14.16 -13.27
C ALA A 202 26.17 -13.21 -14.13
N GLU A 203 27.23 -13.72 -14.77
CA GLU A 203 28.02 -12.94 -15.74
C GLU A 203 27.28 -12.78 -17.07
N GLN A 204 26.57 -13.82 -17.51
CA GLN A 204 25.67 -13.76 -18.66
C GLN A 204 24.53 -12.74 -18.44
N ASP A 205 23.88 -12.74 -17.28
CA ASP A 205 22.80 -11.82 -16.93
C ASP A 205 23.25 -10.36 -16.82
N ARG A 206 24.48 -10.13 -16.34
CA ARG A 206 25.12 -8.79 -16.39
C ARG A 206 25.34 -8.34 -17.83
N THR A 207 25.75 -9.25 -18.70
CA THR A 207 25.94 -8.99 -20.13
C THR A 207 24.60 -8.68 -20.81
N ILE A 208 23.56 -9.49 -20.54
CA ILE A 208 22.18 -9.26 -21.00
C ILE A 208 21.69 -7.87 -20.56
N LYS A 209 21.88 -7.51 -19.28
CA LYS A 209 21.49 -6.19 -18.75
C LYS A 209 22.21 -5.05 -19.48
N SER A 210 23.54 -5.15 -19.61
CA SER A 210 24.35 -4.14 -20.30
C SER A 210 23.93 -3.96 -21.77
N GLU A 211 23.66 -5.07 -22.47
CA GLU A 211 23.24 -5.04 -23.86
C GLU A 211 21.82 -4.50 -24.03
N ALA A 212 20.89 -4.89 -23.16
CA ALA A 212 19.56 -4.30 -23.11
C ALA A 212 19.63 -2.78 -22.85
N ASP A 213 20.48 -2.32 -21.94
CA ASP A 213 20.63 -0.89 -21.64
C ASP A 213 21.13 -0.10 -22.86
N LYS A 214 22.05 -0.65 -23.66
CA LYS A 214 22.51 0.00 -24.91
C LYS A 214 21.42 0.06 -25.98
N ARG A 215 20.65 -1.01 -26.15
CA ARG A 215 19.58 -1.10 -27.18
C ARG A 215 18.29 -0.38 -26.76
N PHE A 216 18.19 0.01 -25.49
CA PHE A 216 16.96 0.48 -24.88
C PHE A 216 16.34 1.68 -25.59
N ALA A 217 17.11 2.73 -25.91
CA ALA A 217 16.58 3.94 -26.53
C ALA A 217 15.93 3.67 -27.91
N GLY A 218 16.51 2.76 -28.70
CA GLY A 218 15.93 2.35 -29.99
C GLY A 218 14.65 1.52 -29.81
N TYR A 219 14.71 0.52 -28.92
CA TYR A 219 13.57 -0.34 -28.60
C TYR A 219 12.39 0.45 -28.03
N TYR A 220 12.66 1.39 -27.12
CA TYR A 220 11.62 2.18 -26.46
C TYR A 220 10.84 3.06 -27.45
N ARG A 221 11.50 3.65 -28.45
CA ARG A 221 10.81 4.39 -29.52
C ARG A 221 9.84 3.51 -30.31
N GLN A 222 10.26 2.28 -30.64
CA GLN A 222 9.40 1.31 -31.30
C GLN A 222 8.23 0.92 -30.39
N TYR A 223 8.52 0.63 -29.11
CA TYR A 223 7.53 0.27 -28.12
C TYR A 223 6.46 1.38 -27.95
N VAL A 224 6.87 2.65 -27.87
CA VAL A 224 5.95 3.80 -27.84
C VAL A 224 5.08 3.81 -29.10
N ALA A 225 5.67 3.64 -30.29
CA ALA A 225 4.93 3.64 -31.54
C ALA A 225 3.85 2.55 -31.60
N GLU A 226 4.14 1.35 -31.08
CA GLU A 226 3.21 0.22 -31.03
C GLU A 226 2.08 0.40 -30.00
N HIS A 227 2.33 1.16 -28.91
CA HIS A 227 1.38 1.31 -27.79
C HIS A 227 0.70 2.69 -27.74
N LEU A 228 0.86 3.52 -28.78
CA LEU A 228 0.24 4.86 -28.89
C LEU A 228 -1.28 4.83 -28.73
N ASP A 229 -1.93 3.79 -29.26
CA ASP A 229 -3.39 3.63 -29.20
C ASP A 229 -3.91 3.35 -27.78
N GLU A 230 -3.05 2.98 -26.83
CA GLU A 230 -3.43 2.88 -25.42
C GLU A 230 -3.67 4.24 -24.76
N LEU A 231 -3.18 5.31 -25.37
CA LEU A 231 -3.32 6.68 -24.87
C LEU A 231 -4.50 7.37 -25.55
N PRO A 232 -5.25 8.20 -24.80
CA PRO A 232 -6.17 9.14 -25.40
C PRO A 232 -5.48 10.00 -26.48
N GLU A 233 -6.17 10.28 -27.59
CA GLU A 233 -5.62 11.01 -28.75
C GLU A 233 -4.90 12.31 -28.39
N HIS A 234 -5.42 13.06 -27.41
CA HIS A 234 -4.80 14.31 -26.94
C HIS A 234 -3.44 14.13 -26.20
N LEU A 235 -3.10 12.92 -25.75
CA LEU A 235 -1.84 12.59 -25.07
C LEU A 235 -0.80 11.94 -26.00
N GLN A 236 -1.22 11.41 -27.14
CA GLN A 236 -0.34 10.71 -28.09
C GLN A 236 0.83 11.59 -28.56
N ASN A 237 0.56 12.84 -28.94
CA ASN A 237 1.63 13.77 -29.34
C ASN A 237 2.52 14.19 -28.17
N GLN A 238 1.99 14.18 -26.94
CA GLN A 238 2.73 14.60 -25.76
C GLN A 238 3.74 13.53 -25.33
N ILE A 239 3.40 12.24 -25.43
CA ILE A 239 4.33 11.17 -25.07
C ILE A 239 5.51 11.08 -26.04
N ILE A 240 5.27 11.30 -27.34
CA ILE A 240 6.32 11.36 -28.36
C ILE A 240 7.30 12.51 -28.06
N THR A 241 6.76 13.67 -27.66
CA THR A 241 7.59 14.84 -27.34
C THR A 241 8.38 14.65 -26.03
N ALA A 242 7.76 14.02 -25.03
CA ALA A 242 8.42 13.67 -23.77
C ALA A 242 9.59 12.69 -23.99
N ASP A 243 9.36 11.65 -24.80
CA ASP A 243 10.37 10.65 -25.19
C ASP A 243 11.61 11.29 -25.85
N MET A 244 11.41 12.22 -26.78
CA MET A 244 12.52 12.96 -27.41
C MET A 244 13.34 13.77 -26.42
N THR A 245 12.73 14.29 -25.35
CA THR A 245 13.42 15.11 -24.35
C THR A 245 14.23 14.25 -23.38
N ASP A 246 13.66 13.12 -22.93
CA ASP A 246 14.34 12.17 -22.03
C ASP A 246 15.51 11.47 -22.74
N THR A 247 15.35 11.12 -24.03
CA THR A 247 16.43 10.51 -24.82
C THR A 247 17.63 11.46 -25.02
N ILE A 248 17.39 12.77 -25.17
CA ILE A 248 18.46 13.78 -25.27
C ILE A 248 19.24 13.89 -23.95
N ALA A 249 18.55 13.78 -22.81
CA ALA A 249 19.17 13.84 -21.49
C ALA A 249 20.02 12.58 -21.19
N GLU A 250 19.54 11.38 -21.58
CA GLU A 250 20.29 10.13 -21.43
C GLU A 250 21.55 10.11 -22.32
N ASN A 251 21.46 10.56 -23.58
CA ASN A 251 22.62 10.62 -24.47
C ASN A 251 23.69 11.62 -23.98
N GLN A 252 23.28 12.72 -23.33
CA GLN A 252 24.21 13.66 -22.70
C GLN A 252 24.91 13.08 -21.46
N GLN A 253 24.25 12.21 -20.70
CA GLN A 253 24.85 11.50 -19.57
C GLN A 253 25.75 10.34 -20.01
N ALA A 254 25.47 9.71 -21.15
CA ALA A 254 26.28 8.66 -21.75
C ALA A 254 27.56 9.17 -22.46
N GLY A 255 27.79 10.50 -22.50
CA GLY A 255 29.00 11.09 -23.09
C GLY A 255 28.99 11.13 -24.63
N GLU A 256 27.86 10.88 -25.28
CA GLU A 256 27.73 11.12 -26.71
C GLU A 256 27.59 12.63 -26.98
N VAL A 257 28.62 13.21 -27.59
CA VAL A 257 28.65 14.61 -28.01
C VAL A 257 27.60 14.81 -29.11
N VAL A 258 26.41 15.30 -28.74
CA VAL A 258 25.43 15.78 -29.70
C VAL A 258 25.99 17.06 -30.35
N THR A 259 26.53 16.91 -31.57
CA THR A 259 26.86 18.06 -32.40
C THR A 259 25.57 18.76 -32.83
N SER A 260 25.49 20.06 -32.54
CA SER A 260 24.33 20.91 -32.80
C SER A 260 23.98 20.89 -34.28
N VAL A 261 22.77 20.43 -34.64
CA VAL A 261 22.21 20.68 -35.97
C VAL A 261 21.38 21.96 -35.92
N LYS A 262 21.98 23.05 -36.40
CA LYS A 262 21.27 24.26 -36.82
C LYS A 262 20.77 24.08 -38.25
N GLY A 263 19.45 24.15 -38.44
CA GLY A 263 18.85 24.55 -39.73
C GLY A 263 17.77 23.61 -40.31
N SER A 264 16.50 24.00 -40.08
CA SER A 264 15.29 23.93 -40.94
C SER A 264 14.93 22.68 -41.80
N PRO A 265 13.62 22.50 -42.10
CA PRO A 265 13.02 21.19 -42.27
C PRO A 265 12.98 20.73 -43.73
N HIS A 266 13.37 19.49 -44.00
CA HIS A 266 12.78 18.68 -45.07
C HIS A 266 13.18 17.20 -44.96
N ASN A 267 12.19 16.34 -45.21
CA ASN A 267 12.25 14.90 -45.44
C ASN A 267 13.61 14.36 -45.95
N SER A 268 14.10 13.28 -45.31
CA SER A 268 14.34 11.99 -45.99
C SER A 268 14.87 10.93 -45.02
N VAL A 269 14.19 9.79 -45.04
CA VAL A 269 14.69 8.41 -44.88
C VAL A 269 16.23 8.28 -44.83
N PHE A 270 16.76 7.69 -43.76
CA PHE A 270 18.13 7.13 -43.64
C PHE A 270 17.93 5.63 -43.38
N ASP A 271 18.25 4.70 -44.28
CA ASP A 271 19.52 4.27 -44.89
C ASP A 271 20.58 3.83 -43.87
N SER A 272 20.80 2.52 -43.86
CA SER A 272 21.53 1.75 -42.85
C SER A 272 22.77 1.14 -43.49
N SER A 273 23.92 1.79 -43.40
CA SER A 273 25.22 1.13 -43.58
C SER A 273 26.37 2.04 -43.15
N GLU A 274 26.94 1.80 -41.98
CA GLU A 274 28.35 2.12 -41.70
C GLU A 274 28.84 1.21 -40.57
N ILE A 275 29.36 0.05 -40.95
CA ILE A 275 30.11 -0.85 -40.07
C ILE A 275 31.59 -0.61 -40.36
N LEU A 276 32.32 -0.13 -39.35
CA LEU A 276 33.77 0.04 -39.37
C LEU A 276 34.47 -1.33 -39.30
N THR A 277 35.38 -1.54 -40.24
CA THR A 277 36.27 -2.70 -40.36
C THR A 277 37.53 -2.54 -39.49
N GLU A 278 37.84 -3.50 -38.63
CA GLU A 278 39.20 -3.73 -38.12
C GLU A 278 39.62 -5.20 -38.35
N GLU A 279 40.84 -5.40 -38.85
CA GLU A 279 41.45 -6.70 -39.19
C GLU A 279 41.84 -7.54 -37.95
N PRO A 280 41.87 -8.88 -38.04
CA PRO A 280 42.19 -9.75 -36.90
C PRO A 280 43.69 -10.10 -36.81
N LEU A 281 44.25 -10.02 -35.60
CA LEU A 281 45.52 -10.66 -35.25
C LEU A 281 45.33 -12.18 -35.10
N GLN A 282 46.03 -12.96 -35.92
CA GLN A 282 46.18 -14.41 -35.76
C GLN A 282 47.21 -14.74 -34.68
N SER A 283 46.84 -15.56 -33.71
CA SER A 283 47.76 -16.51 -33.07
C SER A 283 47.03 -17.78 -32.70
N ALA A 284 47.47 -18.88 -33.31
CA ALA A 284 46.93 -20.22 -33.18
C ALA A 284 47.45 -20.94 -31.92
N THR A 285 46.58 -21.72 -31.27
CA THR A 285 46.86 -23.08 -30.77
C THR A 285 45.55 -23.80 -30.41
N ASP A 286 45.08 -24.61 -31.36
CA ASP A 286 44.65 -26.01 -31.24
C ASP A 286 44.11 -26.55 -29.89
N SER A 287 42.79 -26.75 -29.82
CA SER A 287 42.14 -27.98 -29.33
C SER A 287 40.64 -27.91 -29.61
N THR A 288 40.23 -28.40 -30.78
CA THR A 288 38.84 -28.39 -31.25
C THR A 288 38.05 -29.53 -30.60
N GLU A 289 37.33 -29.26 -29.52
CA GLU A 289 36.06 -29.95 -29.26
C GLU A 289 34.98 -29.14 -29.97
N THR A 290 34.63 -29.56 -31.20
CA THR A 290 33.52 -28.98 -31.96
C THR A 290 32.22 -29.22 -31.20
N GLN A 291 31.71 -28.19 -30.52
CA GLN A 291 30.30 -28.15 -30.13
C GLN A 291 29.46 -28.15 -31.41
N PRO A 292 28.33 -28.88 -31.46
CA PRO A 292 27.51 -28.93 -32.67
C PRO A 292 26.92 -27.54 -32.96
N ALA A 293 27.02 -27.06 -34.20
CA ALA A 293 26.58 -25.72 -34.65
C ALA A 293 25.11 -25.37 -34.32
N SER A 294 24.27 -26.35 -33.99
CA SER A 294 22.91 -26.12 -33.48
C SER A 294 22.90 -25.54 -32.06
N ALA A 295 23.84 -25.98 -31.19
CA ALA A 295 23.89 -25.56 -29.80
C ALA A 295 24.35 -24.10 -29.63
N GLU A 296 25.29 -23.63 -30.46
CA GLU A 296 25.71 -22.22 -30.48
C GLU A 296 24.58 -21.30 -30.94
N ASN A 297 23.80 -21.72 -31.94
CA ASN A 297 22.65 -20.96 -32.44
C ASN A 297 21.51 -20.93 -31.40
N ASP A 298 21.27 -22.03 -30.69
CA ASP A 298 20.29 -22.11 -29.60
C ASP A 298 20.70 -21.21 -28.40
N GLN A 299 21.99 -21.15 -28.07
CA GLN A 299 22.50 -20.28 -27.01
C GLN A 299 22.43 -18.79 -27.37
N GLN A 300 22.77 -18.44 -28.62
CA GLN A 300 22.66 -17.07 -29.11
C GLN A 300 21.18 -16.62 -29.15
N GLN A 301 20.28 -17.49 -29.58
CA GLN A 301 18.85 -17.21 -29.58
C GLN A 301 18.32 -17.01 -28.16
N ALA A 302 18.69 -17.87 -27.20
CA ALA A 302 18.28 -17.71 -25.80
C ALA A 302 18.82 -16.41 -25.17
N PHE A 303 20.02 -15.96 -25.56
CA PHE A 303 20.56 -14.67 -25.14
C PHE A 303 19.74 -13.50 -25.69
N GLU A 304 19.43 -13.52 -26.99
CA GLU A 304 18.61 -12.47 -27.63
C GLU A 304 17.19 -12.42 -27.05
N ASP A 305 16.55 -13.57 -26.82
CA ASP A 305 15.23 -13.65 -26.17
C ASP A 305 15.24 -13.02 -24.76
N ALA A 306 16.29 -13.28 -23.97
CA ALA A 306 16.43 -12.71 -22.63
C ALA A 306 16.70 -11.19 -22.65
N VAL A 307 17.48 -10.70 -23.62
CA VAL A 307 17.67 -9.26 -23.86
C VAL A 307 16.33 -8.61 -24.22
N GLU A 308 15.56 -9.22 -25.12
CA GLU A 308 14.25 -8.71 -25.54
C GLU A 308 13.24 -8.68 -24.38
N GLU A 309 13.16 -9.72 -23.56
CA GLU A 309 12.28 -9.76 -22.38
C GLU A 309 12.59 -8.62 -21.40
N ARG A 310 13.88 -8.35 -21.18
CA ARG A 310 14.33 -7.27 -20.29
C ARG A 310 14.04 -5.89 -20.89
N LEU A 311 14.28 -5.71 -22.19
CA LEU A 311 13.92 -4.51 -22.93
C LEU A 311 12.42 -4.22 -22.82
N LYS A 312 11.58 -5.23 -23.08
CA LYS A 312 10.12 -5.14 -22.98
C LYS A 312 9.67 -4.72 -21.59
N THR A 313 10.22 -5.34 -20.54
CA THR A 313 9.86 -5.03 -19.15
C THR A 313 10.22 -3.58 -18.79
N LYS A 314 11.44 -3.14 -19.16
CA LYS A 314 11.90 -1.77 -18.92
C LYS A 314 11.08 -0.74 -19.72
N ALA A 315 10.77 -1.05 -20.98
CA ALA A 315 9.99 -0.19 -21.86
C ALA A 315 8.55 -0.02 -21.36
N GLN A 316 7.90 -1.12 -20.96
CA GLN A 316 6.58 -1.09 -20.34
C GLN A 316 6.58 -0.24 -19.06
N GLN A 317 7.62 -0.37 -18.22
CA GLN A 317 7.73 0.39 -16.98
C GLN A 317 7.84 1.90 -17.22
N GLN A 318 8.68 2.32 -18.17
CA GLN A 318 8.86 3.73 -18.52
C GLN A 318 7.65 4.31 -19.26
N PHE A 319 7.04 3.53 -20.15
CA PHE A 319 5.80 3.92 -20.81
C PHE A 319 4.68 4.17 -19.80
N ASN A 320 4.51 3.28 -18.82
CA ASN A 320 3.54 3.44 -17.75
C ASN A 320 3.83 4.66 -16.86
N GLN A 321 5.11 4.94 -16.57
CA GLN A 321 5.53 6.15 -15.85
C GLN A 321 5.13 7.43 -16.60
N ASN A 322 5.41 7.47 -17.90
CA ASN A 322 5.07 8.61 -18.74
C ASN A 322 3.56 8.76 -18.94
N LYS A 323 2.83 7.66 -19.10
CA LYS A 323 1.37 7.60 -19.12
C LYS A 323 0.75 8.18 -17.85
N ASP A 324 1.23 7.77 -16.68
CA ASP A 324 0.79 8.31 -15.38
C ASP A 324 1.10 9.81 -15.27
N LYS A 325 2.33 10.22 -15.61
CA LYS A 325 2.76 11.63 -15.59
C LYS A 325 1.83 12.50 -16.45
N LEU A 326 1.62 12.11 -17.70
CA LEU A 326 0.79 12.86 -18.65
C LEU A 326 -0.68 12.87 -18.22
N GLY A 327 -1.22 11.73 -17.77
CA GLY A 327 -2.61 11.63 -17.32
C GLY A 327 -2.91 12.45 -16.07
N LEU A 328 -1.96 12.51 -15.12
CA LEU A 328 -2.13 13.20 -13.84
C LEU A 328 -1.82 14.70 -13.88
N LEU A 329 -0.99 15.14 -14.83
CA LEU A 329 -0.62 16.56 -15.01
C LEU A 329 -1.52 17.33 -15.97
N GLN A 330 -2.68 16.78 -16.34
CA GLN A 330 -3.69 17.55 -17.08
C GLN A 330 -4.23 18.72 -16.23
N ASN A 331 -4.43 19.88 -16.86
CA ASN A 331 -4.87 21.12 -16.18
C ASN A 331 -6.34 21.06 -15.72
N GLU A 332 -7.19 20.31 -16.42
CA GLU A 332 -8.61 20.22 -16.09
C GLU A 332 -8.88 19.05 -15.14
N TYR A 333 -9.56 19.32 -14.03
CA TYR A 333 -9.91 18.31 -13.03
C TYR A 333 -10.65 17.09 -13.63
N TRP A 334 -11.54 17.33 -14.60
CA TRP A 334 -12.31 16.26 -15.24
C TRP A 334 -11.48 15.39 -16.19
N GLN A 335 -10.39 15.91 -16.78
CA GLN A 335 -9.46 15.11 -17.58
C GLN A 335 -8.73 14.11 -16.68
N VAL A 336 -8.20 14.59 -15.54
CA VAL A 336 -7.55 13.71 -14.55
C VAL A 336 -8.54 12.72 -13.95
N THR A 337 -9.79 13.14 -13.71
CA THR A 337 -10.86 12.26 -13.20
C THR A 337 -11.18 11.13 -14.19
N ARG A 338 -11.25 11.45 -15.49
CA ARG A 338 -11.47 10.43 -16.53
C ARG A 338 -10.31 9.44 -16.61
N PHE A 339 -9.08 9.93 -16.50
CA PHE A 339 -7.88 9.09 -16.42
C PHE A 339 -7.91 8.16 -15.20
N ARG A 340 -8.26 8.66 -14.01
CA ARG A 340 -8.40 7.80 -12.83
C ARG A 340 -9.52 6.77 -12.98
N ALA A 341 -10.64 7.17 -13.57
CA ALA A 341 -11.80 6.29 -13.76
C ALA A 341 -11.48 5.05 -14.59
N THR A 342 -10.57 5.14 -15.56
CA THR A 342 -10.15 3.96 -16.35
C THR A 342 -9.37 2.95 -15.51
N SER A 343 -8.60 3.41 -14.52
CA SER A 343 -7.83 2.52 -13.63
C SER A 343 -8.67 1.86 -12.53
N VAL A 344 -9.89 2.35 -12.26
CA VAL A 344 -10.72 1.82 -11.16
C VAL A 344 -11.03 0.34 -11.35
N ILE A 345 -11.26 -0.09 -12.59
CA ILE A 345 -11.59 -1.49 -12.90
C ILE A 345 -10.41 -2.40 -12.51
N ASP A 346 -9.19 -2.01 -12.85
CA ASP A 346 -7.98 -2.78 -12.54
C ASP A 346 -7.81 -2.96 -11.04
N TRP A 347 -8.00 -1.88 -10.27
CA TRP A 347 -7.94 -1.93 -8.81
C TRP A 347 -9.04 -2.83 -8.23
N LEU A 348 -10.29 -2.73 -8.72
CA LEU A 348 -11.40 -3.57 -8.26
C LEU A 348 -11.20 -5.06 -8.54
N LEU A 349 -10.53 -5.41 -9.65
CA LEU A 349 -10.19 -6.79 -9.97
C LEU A 349 -9.17 -7.38 -8.97
N THR A 350 -8.32 -6.54 -8.38
CA THR A 350 -7.34 -6.98 -7.36
C THR A 350 -7.92 -7.07 -5.94
N THR A 351 -9.06 -6.41 -5.65
CA THR A 351 -9.72 -6.41 -4.34
C THR A 351 -9.92 -7.79 -3.72
N PRO A 352 -10.42 -8.83 -4.44
CA PRO A 352 -10.62 -10.15 -3.84
C PRO A 352 -9.31 -10.77 -3.32
N VAL A 353 -8.21 -10.59 -4.07
CA VAL A 353 -6.88 -11.09 -3.69
C VAL A 353 -6.37 -10.32 -2.46
N PHE A 354 -6.46 -9.00 -2.50
CA PHE A 354 -6.06 -8.16 -1.37
C PHE A 354 -6.84 -8.53 -0.09
N VAL A 355 -8.17 -8.62 -0.19
CA VAL A 355 -9.03 -8.97 0.94
C VAL A 355 -8.71 -10.37 1.45
N ALA A 356 -8.58 -11.37 0.58
CA ALA A 356 -8.34 -12.75 1.01
C ALA A 356 -7.01 -12.92 1.75
N PHE A 357 -5.91 -12.35 1.22
CA PHE A 357 -4.55 -12.64 1.70
C PHE A 357 -3.98 -11.59 2.64
N PHE A 358 -4.47 -10.34 2.59
CA PHE A 358 -3.91 -9.24 3.37
C PHE A 358 -4.94 -8.63 4.35
N GLY A 359 -6.14 -8.31 3.88
CA GLY A 359 -7.16 -7.64 4.69
C GLY A 359 -7.82 -8.55 5.74
N LEU A 360 -8.53 -9.57 5.27
CA LEU A 360 -9.33 -10.48 6.07
C LEU A 360 -8.54 -11.15 7.22
N PRO A 361 -7.32 -11.70 7.03
CA PRO A 361 -6.62 -12.32 8.14
C PRO A 361 -6.28 -11.33 9.26
N LEU A 362 -5.92 -10.09 8.92
CA LEU A 362 -5.71 -9.03 9.92
C LEU A 362 -7.01 -8.62 10.60
N PHE A 363 -8.13 -8.61 9.87
CA PHE A 363 -9.44 -8.34 10.46
C PHE A 363 -9.82 -9.44 11.47
N MET A 364 -9.53 -10.71 11.16
CA MET A 364 -9.74 -11.86 12.03
C MET A 364 -8.87 -11.80 13.28
N LEU A 365 -7.60 -11.40 13.15
CA LEU A 365 -6.70 -11.16 14.30
C LEU A 365 -7.20 -9.99 15.16
N GLY A 366 -7.65 -8.90 14.53
CA GLY A 366 -8.29 -7.78 15.22
C GLY A 366 -9.54 -8.20 15.98
N TYR A 367 -10.38 -9.05 15.37
CA TYR A 367 -11.54 -9.63 16.03
C TYR A 367 -11.13 -10.44 17.26
N TRP A 368 -10.15 -11.33 17.10
CA TRP A 368 -9.63 -12.17 18.18
C TRP A 368 -9.09 -11.37 19.36
N LEU A 369 -8.36 -10.27 19.12
CA LEU A 369 -7.82 -9.40 20.17
C LEU A 369 -8.91 -8.79 21.07
N ILE A 370 -10.07 -8.46 20.50
CA ILE A 370 -11.22 -7.94 21.26
C ILE A 370 -12.00 -9.09 21.91
N ALA A 371 -12.30 -10.15 21.15
CA ALA A 371 -13.09 -11.28 21.64
C ALA A 371 -12.42 -12.03 22.81
N THR A 372 -11.10 -11.91 22.96
CA THR A 372 -10.33 -12.47 24.07
C THR A 372 -10.00 -11.46 25.18
N ASN A 373 -10.62 -10.28 25.15
CA ASN A 373 -10.40 -9.18 26.09
C ASN A 373 -8.97 -8.62 26.15
N LYS A 374 -8.07 -8.98 25.23
CA LYS A 374 -6.69 -8.49 25.23
C LYS A 374 -6.62 -6.98 25.09
N MET A 375 -7.45 -6.40 24.23
CA MET A 375 -7.48 -4.95 24.00
C MET A 375 -8.47 -4.22 24.91
N THR A 376 -9.42 -4.92 25.54
CA THR A 376 -10.36 -4.32 26.50
C THR A 376 -9.77 -4.26 27.91
N GLN A 377 -8.93 -5.22 28.27
CA GLN A 377 -8.24 -5.34 29.56
C GLN A 377 -6.73 -5.54 29.35
N PRO A 378 -6.03 -4.57 28.73
CA PRO A 378 -4.64 -4.76 28.32
C PRO A 378 -3.70 -4.95 29.52
N GLU A 379 -4.01 -4.37 30.68
CA GLU A 379 -3.22 -4.50 31.92
C GLU A 379 -3.06 -5.97 32.37
N GLN A 380 -4.10 -6.79 32.19
CA GLN A 380 -4.07 -8.24 32.50
C GLN A 380 -3.21 -9.04 31.51
N HIS A 381 -2.85 -8.44 30.39
CA HIS A 381 -2.10 -9.08 29.31
C HIS A 381 -0.78 -8.36 29.01
N THR A 382 -0.19 -7.71 30.02
CA THR A 382 1.06 -6.94 29.88
C THR A 382 2.20 -7.74 29.22
N LEU A 383 2.39 -9.02 29.59
CA LEU A 383 3.44 -9.86 28.98
C LEU A 383 3.23 -10.04 27.47
N PHE A 384 1.98 -10.24 27.04
CA PHE A 384 1.64 -10.38 25.62
C PHE A 384 2.03 -9.12 24.83
N PHE A 385 1.69 -7.94 25.34
CA PHE A 385 2.05 -6.68 24.69
C PHE A 385 3.55 -6.37 24.77
N LYS A 386 4.25 -6.78 25.84
CA LYS A 386 5.73 -6.70 25.93
C LYS A 386 6.41 -7.55 24.87
N ILE A 387 6.01 -8.82 24.72
CA ILE A 387 6.55 -9.71 23.68
C ILE A 387 6.28 -9.09 22.30
N MET A 388 5.04 -8.68 22.05
CA MET A 388 4.65 -8.07 20.79
C MET A 388 5.46 -6.81 20.47
N THR A 389 5.75 -5.99 21.49
CA THR A 389 6.59 -4.78 21.36
C THR A 389 8.05 -5.14 21.08
N TYR A 390 8.70 -5.89 21.97
CA TYR A 390 10.15 -6.09 21.88
C TYR A 390 10.52 -7.01 20.72
N VAL A 391 9.81 -8.13 20.56
CA VAL A 391 10.05 -9.06 19.44
C VAL A 391 9.59 -8.43 18.12
N GLY A 392 8.41 -7.80 18.10
CA GLY A 392 7.89 -7.17 16.90
C GLY A 392 8.77 -6.02 16.39
N LEU A 393 9.26 -5.17 17.29
CA LEU A 393 10.17 -4.08 16.92
C LEU A 393 11.56 -4.59 16.55
N PHE A 394 12.17 -5.45 17.36
CA PHE A 394 13.54 -5.91 17.11
C PHE A 394 13.63 -6.82 15.88
N CYS A 395 12.87 -7.92 15.86
CA CYS A 395 12.89 -8.86 14.73
C CYS A 395 12.29 -8.20 13.48
N GLY A 396 11.22 -7.41 13.63
CA GLY A 396 10.62 -6.72 12.50
C GLY A 396 11.56 -5.70 11.84
N LEU A 397 12.28 -4.92 12.63
CA LEU A 397 13.30 -3.98 12.12
C LEU A 397 14.42 -4.73 11.41
N MET A 398 14.92 -5.80 12.01
CA MET A 398 16.00 -6.61 11.45
C MET A 398 15.61 -7.24 10.10
N MET A 399 14.40 -7.80 10.01
CA MET A 399 13.90 -8.42 8.78
C MET A 399 13.57 -7.41 7.69
N SER A 400 12.95 -6.26 8.02
CA SER A 400 12.67 -5.22 7.02
C SER A 400 13.96 -4.59 6.50
N THR A 401 14.92 -4.31 7.38
CA THR A 401 16.24 -3.81 6.97
C THR A 401 16.98 -4.81 6.09
N ALA A 402 17.00 -6.09 6.48
CA ALA A 402 17.63 -7.15 5.69
C ALA A 402 16.95 -7.32 4.32
N GLY A 403 15.62 -7.30 4.27
CA GLY A 403 14.86 -7.37 3.02
C GLY A 403 15.20 -6.22 2.06
N VAL A 404 15.22 -4.99 2.58
CA VAL A 404 15.58 -3.81 1.78
C VAL A 404 17.03 -3.87 1.29
N LEU A 405 17.99 -4.20 2.17
CA LEU A 405 19.40 -4.33 1.80
C LEU A 405 19.63 -5.42 0.76
N LEU A 406 18.88 -6.53 0.83
CA LEU A 406 18.96 -7.62 -0.13
C LEU A 406 18.36 -7.22 -1.48
N SER A 407 17.23 -6.50 -1.47
CA SER A 407 16.63 -5.94 -2.70
C SER A 407 17.44 -4.81 -3.32
N ALA A 408 18.40 -4.24 -2.59
CA ALA A 408 19.30 -3.22 -3.07
C ALA A 408 20.57 -3.79 -3.72
N GLN A 409 20.80 -5.11 -3.63
CA GLN A 409 21.98 -5.72 -4.25
C GLN A 409 21.78 -5.83 -5.76
N PRO A 410 22.82 -5.57 -6.59
CA PRO A 410 22.75 -5.78 -8.03
C PRO A 410 22.30 -7.20 -8.43
N GLU A 411 22.63 -8.20 -7.61
CA GLU A 411 22.27 -9.60 -7.80
C GLU A 411 20.77 -9.86 -7.68
N SER A 412 20.01 -8.97 -7.02
CA SER A 412 18.56 -9.09 -6.90
C SER A 412 17.84 -8.77 -8.22
N ASP A 413 18.38 -7.87 -9.05
CA ASP A 413 17.88 -7.61 -10.42
C ASP A 413 18.11 -8.77 -11.39
N ILE A 414 18.97 -9.71 -10.98
CA ILE A 414 19.53 -10.76 -11.81
C ILE A 414 18.90 -12.10 -11.45
N HIS A 415 18.91 -12.47 -10.15
CA HIS A 415 18.57 -13.82 -9.74
C HIS A 415 17.24 -13.86 -8.94
N PRO A 416 16.20 -14.56 -9.42
CA PRO A 416 14.83 -14.47 -8.88
C PRO A 416 14.73 -14.92 -7.42
N VAL A 417 15.58 -15.86 -6.98
CA VAL A 417 15.64 -16.32 -5.58
C VAL A 417 15.96 -15.16 -4.63
N PHE A 418 16.88 -14.26 -4.97
CA PHE A 418 17.25 -13.13 -4.12
C PHE A 418 16.07 -12.18 -3.92
N MET A 419 15.31 -11.91 -4.98
CA MET A 419 14.09 -11.09 -4.89
C MET A 419 12.99 -11.76 -4.07
N VAL A 420 12.79 -13.07 -4.23
CA VAL A 420 11.81 -13.82 -3.42
C VAL A 420 12.21 -13.76 -1.93
N VAL A 421 13.48 -13.96 -1.60
CA VAL A 421 13.96 -13.88 -0.21
C VAL A 421 13.84 -12.44 0.32
N ALA A 422 14.23 -11.43 -0.45
CA ALA A 422 14.16 -10.03 -0.07
C ALA A 422 12.73 -9.58 0.23
N THR A 423 11.80 -9.87 -0.68
CA THR A 423 10.36 -9.54 -0.52
C THR A 423 9.73 -10.31 0.63
N THR A 424 10.10 -11.58 0.83
CA THR A 424 9.62 -12.40 1.95
C THR A 424 10.10 -11.84 3.29
N LEU A 425 11.38 -11.49 3.41
CA LEU A 425 11.94 -10.89 4.62
C LEU A 425 11.28 -9.54 4.92
N ASP A 426 11.13 -8.69 3.91
CA ASP A 426 10.47 -7.40 4.11
C ASP A 426 9.00 -7.58 4.52
N GLN A 427 8.25 -8.48 3.89
CA GLN A 427 6.86 -8.75 4.25
C GLN A 427 6.71 -9.27 5.70
N ALA A 428 7.58 -10.17 6.15
CA ALA A 428 7.63 -10.59 7.55
C ALA A 428 7.98 -9.42 8.48
N GLY A 429 8.97 -8.60 8.09
CA GLY A 429 9.36 -7.40 8.81
C GLY A 429 8.19 -6.43 8.99
N GLN A 430 7.41 -6.19 7.94
CA GLN A 430 6.22 -5.34 7.95
C GLN A 430 5.15 -5.86 8.93
N LEU A 431 4.89 -7.17 8.94
CA LEU A 431 3.91 -7.79 9.86
C LEU A 431 4.36 -7.66 11.32
N LEU A 432 5.64 -7.97 11.59
CA LEU A 432 6.21 -7.90 12.93
C LEU A 432 6.29 -6.47 13.46
N LEU A 433 6.72 -5.51 12.65
CA LEU A 433 6.75 -4.09 13.01
C LEU A 433 5.34 -3.55 13.27
N SER A 434 4.36 -3.90 12.44
CA SER A 434 2.96 -3.51 12.67
C SER A 434 2.44 -4.03 14.03
N ALA A 435 2.79 -5.27 14.39
CA ALA A 435 2.47 -5.82 15.71
C ALA A 435 3.24 -5.08 16.81
N GLY A 436 4.53 -4.81 16.59
CA GLY A 436 5.39 -4.00 17.45
C GLY A 436 4.82 -2.63 17.78
N TYR A 437 4.31 -1.91 16.78
CA TYR A 437 3.67 -0.61 16.95
C TYR A 437 2.39 -0.68 17.76
N LEU A 438 1.53 -1.67 17.48
CA LEU A 438 0.34 -1.91 18.30
C LEU A 438 0.73 -2.16 19.76
N GLY A 439 1.76 -2.97 19.99
CA GLY A 439 2.25 -3.34 21.32
C GLY A 439 2.79 -2.13 22.05
N ALA A 440 3.67 -1.38 21.40
CA ALA A 440 4.34 -0.23 21.96
C ALA A 440 3.33 0.84 22.40
N VAL A 441 2.40 1.22 21.49
CA VAL A 441 1.38 2.22 21.80
C VAL A 441 0.45 1.73 22.91
N THR A 442 0.09 0.44 22.92
CA THR A 442 -0.75 -0.14 23.97
C THR A 442 -0.05 -0.09 25.33
N LEU A 443 1.21 -0.51 25.42
CA LEU A 443 2.00 -0.45 26.66
C LEU A 443 2.20 1.00 27.14
N LEU A 444 2.49 1.93 26.23
CA LEU A 444 2.62 3.34 26.58
C LEU A 444 1.31 3.88 27.15
N CYS A 445 0.16 3.51 26.58
CA CYS A 445 -1.15 3.94 27.09
C CYS A 445 -1.56 3.28 28.42
N MET A 446 -0.90 2.20 28.87
CA MET A 446 -1.09 1.67 30.22
C MET A 446 -0.53 2.61 31.30
N SER A 447 0.47 3.44 30.95
CA SER A 447 0.99 4.45 31.87
C SER A 447 0.16 5.72 31.79
N VAL A 448 -0.34 6.19 32.94
CA VAL A 448 -1.12 7.44 33.03
C VAL A 448 -0.39 8.65 32.41
N LYS A 449 0.93 8.75 32.60
CA LYS A 449 1.76 9.83 32.05
C LYS A 449 1.77 9.82 30.52
N TRP A 450 1.99 8.64 29.93
CA TRP A 450 2.10 8.49 28.49
C TRP A 450 0.74 8.48 27.80
N HIS A 451 -0.30 7.94 28.44
CA HIS A 451 -1.68 8.08 27.99
C HIS A 451 -2.06 9.56 27.80
N LYS A 452 -1.76 10.42 28.78
CA LYS A 452 -1.98 11.88 28.67
C LYS A 452 -1.17 12.50 27.53
N ARG A 453 0.07 12.07 27.32
CA ARG A 453 0.93 12.55 26.23
C ARG A 453 0.49 12.11 24.84
N LEU A 454 -0.21 10.97 24.72
CA LEU A 454 -0.71 10.45 23.44
C LEU A 454 -2.17 10.82 23.18
N ALA A 455 -2.88 11.38 24.17
CA ALA A 455 -4.29 11.71 24.07
C ALA A 455 -4.64 12.71 22.96
N TRP A 456 -3.67 13.54 22.51
CA TRP A 456 -3.87 14.46 21.38
C TRP A 456 -4.08 13.75 20.04
N LEU A 457 -3.67 12.47 19.93
CA LEU A 457 -3.95 11.62 18.76
C LEU A 457 -5.39 11.14 18.72
N ALA A 458 -6.07 11.03 19.87
CA ALA A 458 -7.43 10.50 19.94
C ALA A 458 -8.43 11.30 19.08
N PRO A 459 -8.47 12.64 19.12
CA PRO A 459 -9.29 13.43 18.20
C PRO A 459 -9.09 13.08 16.72
N MET A 460 -7.84 12.89 16.28
CA MET A 460 -7.55 12.52 14.89
C MET A 460 -8.12 11.14 14.55
N GLY A 461 -7.98 10.16 15.45
CA GLY A 461 -8.54 8.82 15.25
C GLY A 461 -10.07 8.74 15.39
N GLN A 462 -10.70 9.67 16.11
CA GLN A 462 -12.15 9.82 16.14
C GLN A 462 -12.70 10.34 14.81
N MET A 463 -11.88 11.07 14.05
CA MET A 463 -12.15 11.63 12.72
C MET A 463 -11.33 10.92 11.63
N ALA A 464 -11.06 9.62 11.77
CA ALA A 464 -10.14 8.91 10.89
C ALA A 464 -10.58 8.89 9.42
N LEU A 465 -11.88 8.75 9.13
CA LEU A 465 -12.41 8.78 7.77
C LEU A 465 -12.29 10.19 7.18
N THR A 466 -12.65 11.23 7.96
CA THR A 466 -12.49 12.62 7.52
C THR A 466 -11.03 12.95 7.24
N ASN A 467 -10.10 12.60 8.15
CA ASN A 467 -8.69 12.92 8.01
C ASN A 467 -8.04 12.15 6.85
N TYR A 468 -8.39 10.90 6.65
CA TYR A 468 -7.93 10.12 5.50
C TYR A 468 -8.40 10.72 4.16
N MET A 469 -9.66 11.17 4.08
CA MET A 469 -10.16 11.84 2.87
C MET A 469 -9.57 13.22 2.66
N MET A 470 -9.27 13.92 3.74
CA MET A 470 -8.54 15.18 3.68
C MET A 470 -7.09 14.97 3.20
N HIS A 471 -6.43 13.84 3.52
CA HIS A 471 -5.13 13.51 2.92
C HIS A 471 -5.24 13.49 1.41
N SER A 472 -6.15 12.69 0.86
CA SER A 472 -6.29 12.56 -0.58
C SER A 472 -6.69 13.86 -1.25
N LEU A 473 -7.59 14.65 -0.66
CA LEU A 473 -8.00 15.94 -1.22
C LEU A 473 -6.84 16.94 -1.26
N VAL A 474 -6.04 17.02 -0.19
CA VAL A 474 -4.88 17.93 -0.14
C VAL A 474 -3.79 17.45 -1.09
N LEU A 475 -3.46 16.16 -1.08
CA LEU A 475 -2.40 15.61 -1.93
C LEU A 475 -2.80 15.64 -3.41
N SER A 476 -4.04 15.34 -3.76
CA SER A 476 -4.51 15.41 -5.14
C SER A 476 -4.43 16.84 -5.68
N TRP A 477 -4.78 17.83 -4.86
CA TRP A 477 -4.64 19.23 -5.22
C TRP A 477 -3.17 19.65 -5.32
N LEU A 478 -2.28 19.20 -4.44
CA LEU A 478 -0.86 19.55 -4.50
C LEU A 478 -0.13 18.92 -5.69
N PHE A 479 -0.34 17.64 -5.97
CA PHE A 479 0.49 16.90 -6.91
C PHE A 479 -0.07 16.86 -8.33
N TYR A 480 -1.40 16.93 -8.54
CA TYR A 480 -1.98 16.83 -9.89
C TYR A 480 -2.05 18.17 -10.62
N GLY A 481 -2.18 18.11 -11.95
CA GLY A 481 -2.08 19.27 -12.85
C GLY A 481 -3.13 20.35 -12.65
N TYR A 482 -4.31 20.01 -12.12
CA TYR A 482 -5.37 20.98 -11.82
C TYR A 482 -5.12 21.83 -10.56
N GLY A 483 -4.01 21.61 -9.85
CA GLY A 483 -3.65 22.37 -8.66
C GLY A 483 -2.17 22.76 -8.66
N GLY A 484 -1.37 22.16 -7.77
CA GLY A 484 0.06 22.48 -7.61
C GLY A 484 0.97 21.84 -8.65
N ALA A 485 0.48 20.83 -9.40
CA ALA A 485 1.23 20.14 -10.45
C ALA A 485 2.61 19.59 -10.01
N LEU A 486 2.76 19.22 -8.73
CA LEU A 486 4.03 18.81 -8.13
C LEU A 486 4.40 17.32 -8.36
N PHE A 487 3.66 16.58 -9.18
CA PHE A 487 3.93 15.16 -9.46
C PHE A 487 5.37 14.94 -9.94
N MET A 488 6.11 14.07 -9.25
CA MET A 488 7.53 13.76 -9.48
C MET A 488 8.49 14.95 -9.34
N GLN A 489 8.09 16.04 -8.69
CA GLN A 489 8.93 17.24 -8.50
C GLN A 489 9.38 17.45 -7.05
N VAL A 490 8.83 16.71 -6.10
CA VAL A 490 9.11 16.89 -4.67
C VAL A 490 10.12 15.87 -4.19
N SER A 491 11.18 16.30 -3.50
CA SER A 491 12.21 15.42 -2.94
C SER A 491 11.64 14.53 -1.82
N ARG A 492 12.36 13.48 -1.42
CA ARG A 492 11.93 12.56 -0.33
C ARG A 492 11.83 13.29 1.00
N PHE A 493 12.81 14.14 1.29
CA PHE A 493 12.85 14.91 2.51
C PHE A 493 11.74 15.96 2.57
N GLU A 494 11.48 16.65 1.46
CA GLU A 494 10.39 17.62 1.35
C GLU A 494 9.01 16.96 1.54
N GLN A 495 8.80 15.75 1.01
CA GLN A 495 7.58 14.97 1.24
C GLN A 495 7.36 14.72 2.74
N VAL A 496 8.40 14.37 3.49
CA VAL A 496 8.29 14.17 4.96
C VAL A 496 7.88 15.47 5.65
N ILE A 497 8.47 16.62 5.28
CA ILE A 497 8.11 17.92 5.84
C ILE A 497 6.64 18.27 5.54
N LEU A 498 6.22 18.11 4.28
CA LEU A 498 4.83 18.36 3.85
C LEU A 498 3.85 17.47 4.63
N ALA A 499 4.16 16.18 4.78
CA ALA A 499 3.33 15.26 5.54
C ALA A 499 3.17 15.70 7.01
N PHE A 500 4.26 16.07 7.68
CA PHE A 500 4.18 16.58 9.06
C PHE A 500 3.42 17.90 9.16
N GLY A 501 3.55 18.80 8.17
CA GLY A 501 2.77 20.02 8.09
C GLY A 501 1.25 19.75 8.00
N ILE A 502 0.86 18.83 7.12
CA ILE A 502 -0.54 18.40 6.96
C ILE A 502 -1.05 17.75 8.26
N LEU A 503 -0.26 16.88 8.90
CA LEU A 503 -0.65 16.20 10.14
C LEU A 503 -0.80 17.17 11.31
N ALA A 504 0.09 18.17 11.41
CA ALA A 504 -0.01 19.22 12.43
C ALA A 504 -1.30 20.03 12.25
N PHE A 505 -1.60 20.45 11.00
CA PHE A 505 -2.86 21.11 10.68
C PHE A 505 -4.07 20.24 11.05
N GLN A 506 -4.07 18.98 10.64
CA GLN A 506 -5.17 18.04 10.93
C GLN A 506 -5.36 17.76 12.42
N ALA A 507 -4.29 17.74 13.21
CA ALA A 507 -4.36 17.59 14.66
C ALA A 507 -5.08 18.78 15.29
N VAL A 508 -4.70 20.01 14.92
CA VAL A 508 -5.35 21.25 15.38
C VAL A 508 -6.80 21.30 14.92
N PHE A 509 -7.05 21.01 13.64
CA PHE A 509 -8.39 20.96 13.06
C PHE A 509 -9.28 19.95 13.79
N SER A 510 -8.81 18.72 14.01
CA SER A 510 -9.58 17.67 14.70
C SER A 510 -9.90 18.05 16.14
N LEU A 511 -8.95 18.67 16.85
CA LEU A 511 -9.14 19.18 18.21
C LEU A 511 -10.21 20.28 18.25
N TRP A 512 -10.11 21.26 17.35
CA TRP A 512 -11.08 22.35 17.26
C TRP A 512 -12.46 21.84 16.86
N TRP A 513 -12.53 20.99 15.83
CA TRP A 513 -13.77 20.47 15.27
C TRP A 513 -14.57 19.69 16.33
N LEU A 514 -13.93 18.78 17.07
CA LEU A 514 -14.61 17.96 18.07
C LEU A 514 -14.99 18.73 19.35
N ARG A 515 -14.59 19.99 19.51
CA ARG A 515 -15.16 20.86 20.56
C ARG A 515 -16.58 21.29 20.19
N VAL A 516 -16.85 21.49 18.91
CA VAL A 516 -18.13 22.00 18.39
C VAL A 516 -19.06 20.88 17.94
N PHE A 517 -18.52 19.81 17.35
CA PHE A 517 -19.29 18.72 16.73
C PHE A 517 -19.05 17.36 17.41
N HIS A 518 -20.01 16.44 17.29
CA HIS A 518 -19.91 15.10 17.87
C HIS A 518 -19.00 14.17 17.07
N PHE A 519 -18.95 14.35 15.75
CA PHE A 519 -18.26 13.49 14.79
C PHE A 519 -17.57 14.37 13.74
N GLY A 520 -16.58 13.80 13.05
CA GLY A 520 -16.11 14.41 11.81
C GLY A 520 -17.24 14.42 10.75
N PRO A 521 -17.16 15.33 9.75
CA PRO A 521 -18.18 15.45 8.71
C PRO A 521 -18.51 14.11 8.04
N LEU A 522 -17.49 13.36 7.60
CA LEU A 522 -17.72 12.12 6.87
C LEU A 522 -18.15 10.98 7.79
N GLU A 523 -17.67 10.94 9.03
CA GLU A 523 -18.17 10.02 10.04
C GLU A 523 -19.65 10.26 10.34
N TRP A 524 -20.09 11.52 10.34
CA TRP A 524 -21.50 11.87 10.53
C TRP A 524 -22.36 11.44 9.35
N VAL A 525 -21.96 11.75 8.10
CA VAL A 525 -22.69 11.30 6.91
C VAL A 525 -22.77 9.77 6.89
N TRP A 526 -21.64 9.10 7.12
CA TRP A 526 -21.58 7.65 7.18
C TRP A 526 -22.49 7.05 8.25
N ARG A 527 -22.58 7.68 9.43
CA ARG A 527 -23.53 7.27 10.48
C ARG A 527 -24.99 7.52 10.08
N CYS A 528 -25.30 8.66 9.47
CA CYS A 528 -26.65 8.97 9.01
C CYS A 528 -27.15 7.92 8.02
N ILE A 529 -26.31 7.52 7.05
CA ILE A 529 -26.61 6.43 6.12
C ILE A 529 -26.72 5.10 6.88
N THR A 530 -25.79 4.82 7.79
CA THR A 530 -25.76 3.57 8.58
C THR A 530 -26.98 3.37 9.47
N TYR A 531 -27.62 4.44 9.95
CA TYR A 531 -28.82 4.37 10.80
C TYR A 531 -30.11 4.74 10.07
N TRP A 532 -30.01 5.33 8.87
CA TRP A 532 -31.12 5.93 8.12
C TRP A 532 -31.85 7.02 8.91
N GLN A 533 -31.08 7.78 9.68
CA GLN A 533 -31.58 8.81 10.58
C GLN A 533 -30.55 9.91 10.70
N TRP A 534 -30.98 11.16 10.58
CA TRP A 534 -30.14 12.33 10.84
C TRP A 534 -29.64 12.29 12.29
N GLN A 535 -28.33 12.16 12.45
CA GLN A 535 -27.71 12.11 13.77
C GLN A 535 -27.50 13.54 14.31
N PRO A 536 -27.54 13.76 15.63
CA PRO A 536 -27.22 15.06 16.20
C PRO A 536 -25.77 15.45 15.85
N PHE A 537 -25.61 16.56 15.12
CA PHE A 537 -24.32 16.97 14.57
C PHE A 537 -23.53 17.87 15.53
N LYS A 538 -24.12 18.98 15.96
CA LYS A 538 -23.52 19.92 16.93
C LYS A 538 -23.62 19.40 18.35
N ARG A 539 -22.59 19.62 19.16
CA ARG A 539 -22.67 19.49 20.62
C ARG A 539 -23.47 20.68 21.13
N LEU A 540 -24.58 20.43 21.82
CA LEU A 540 -25.24 21.49 22.57
C LEU A 540 -24.22 21.98 23.61
N SER A 541 -23.87 23.26 23.59
CA SER A 541 -23.01 23.82 24.64
C SER A 541 -23.72 23.62 25.97
N ALA A 542 -23.09 22.93 26.91
CA ALA A 542 -23.42 23.16 28.30
C ALA A 542 -23.06 24.63 28.55
N GLY A 543 -24.09 25.47 28.68
CA GLY A 543 -23.96 26.90 28.92
C GLY A 543 -23.24 27.20 30.22
#